data_AF-A0A5K0Y431-F1
#
_entry.id   AF-A0A5K0Y431-F1
#
_cell.length_a   1.000
_cell.length_b   1.000
_cell.length_c   1.000
_cell.angle_alpha   90.00
_cell.angle_beta   90.00
_cell.angle_gamma   90.00
#
_symmetry.space_group_name_H-M   'P 1'
#
loop_
_entity.id
_entity.type
_entity.pdbx_description
1 polymer ?
#
loop_
_entity_poly.entity_id
_entity_poly.type
_entity_poly.pdbx_seq_one_letter_code
_entity_poly.pdbx_strand_id
1 'polypeptide(L)' 'LYKPSISQKNIHIFDRLFHVVLENQKQKEATSMDSEKVKENEATYNLPQFSLRTVGGATDKFSRSNKLGEGAYGPVLK' A
#
# COMPACT_ATOMS: atom_id res chain seq x y z
N LEU A 1 -27.67 -5.36 -15.14
CA LEU A 1 -28.18 -6.01 -13.92
C LEU A 1 -27.10 -6.93 -13.36
N TYR A 2 -26.20 -6.42 -12.53
CA TYR A 2 -25.20 -7.25 -11.84
C TYR A 2 -25.77 -7.64 -10.48
N LYS A 3 -25.99 -8.94 -10.28
CA LYS A 3 -26.33 -9.53 -8.97
C LYS A 3 -25.08 -10.23 -8.43
N PRO A 4 -24.37 -9.65 -7.46
CA PRO A 4 -23.37 -10.40 -6.75
C PRO A 4 -24.05 -11.23 -5.66
N SER A 5 -24.00 -12.56 -5.79
CA SER A 5 -24.24 -13.48 -4.67
C SER A 5 -22.99 -13.49 -3.81
N ILE A 6 -22.81 -12.45 -2.99
CA ILE A 6 -21.72 -12.38 -2.02
C ILE A 6 -22.22 -13.07 -0.75
N SER A 7 -21.58 -14.18 -0.41
CA SER A 7 -21.80 -14.88 0.85
C SER A 7 -21.70 -13.90 2.02
N GLN A 8 -22.65 -13.96 2.97
CA GLN A 8 -22.73 -13.09 4.16
C GLN A 8 -21.40 -12.97 4.92
N LYS A 9 -20.56 -14.01 4.86
CA LYS A 9 -19.22 -14.04 5.47
C LYS A 9 -18.28 -12.96 4.92
N ASN A 10 -18.39 -12.64 3.63
CA ASN A 10 -17.54 -11.63 2.99
C ASN A 10 -17.95 -10.21 3.39
N ILE A 11 -19.25 -9.96 3.60
CA ILE A 11 -19.77 -8.65 4.02
C ILE A 11 -19.18 -8.29 5.40
N HIS A 12 -19.19 -9.22 6.35
CA HIS A 12 -18.60 -9.00 7.67
C HIS A 12 -17.08 -8.73 7.66
N ILE A 13 -16.35 -9.32 6.70
CA ILE A 13 -14.91 -9.10 6.56
C ILE A 13 -14.61 -7.70 6.02
N PHE A 14 -15.39 -7.25 5.02
CA PHE A 14 -15.25 -5.90 4.49
C PHE A 14 -15.61 -4.83 5.53
N ASP A 15 -16.66 -5.04 6.31
CA ASP A 15 -17.01 -4.12 7.41
C ASP A 15 -15.87 -4.03 8.44
N ARG A 16 -15.30 -5.18 8.83
CA ARG A 16 -14.19 -5.21 9.79
C ARG A 16 -12.93 -4.54 9.24
N LEU A 17 -12.58 -4.79 7.97
CA LEU A 17 -11.43 -4.14 7.31
C LEU A 17 -11.66 -2.63 7.16
N PHE A 18 -12.88 -2.21 6.82
CA PHE A 18 -13.23 -0.81 6.64
C PHE A 18 -13.09 -0.03 7.96
N HIS A 19 -13.56 -0.58 9.08
CA HIS A 19 -13.35 0.02 10.40
C HIS A 19 -11.87 0.14 10.77
N VAL A 20 -11.06 -0.91 10.54
CA VAL A 20 -9.61 -0.88 10.80
C VAL A 20 -8.91 0.18 9.94
N VAL A 21 -9.27 0.31 8.66
CA VAL A 21 -8.67 1.32 7.77
C VAL A 21 -9.05 2.74 8.20
N LEU A 22 -10.31 2.97 8.59
CA LEU A 22 -10.77 4.28 9.06
C LEU A 22 -10.11 4.72 10.38
N GLU A 23 -9.86 3.79 11.31
CA GLU A 23 -9.19 4.10 12.58
C GLU A 23 -7.70 4.47 12.38
N ASN A 24 -7.02 3.84 11.43
CA ASN A 24 -5.62 4.11 11.12
C ASN A 24 -5.39 5.45 10.38
N GLN A 25 -6.43 6.08 9.84
CA GLN A 25 -6.31 7.39 9.17
C GLN A 25 -6.39 8.58 10.14
N LYS A 26 -6.97 8.40 11.33
CA LYS A 26 -7.09 9.50 12.33
C LYS A 26 -5.79 9.82 13.07
N GLN A 27 -4.75 9.00 12.96
CA GLN A 27 -3.49 9.18 13.70
C GLN A 27 -2.36 9.84 12.88
N LYS A 28 -2.65 10.39 11.69
CA LYS A 28 -1.61 11.00 10.83
C LYS A 28 -1.51 12.53 10.88
N GLU A 29 -2.17 13.18 11.83
CA GLU A 29 -2.06 14.62 12.02
C GLU A 29 -1.71 14.94 13.48
N ALA A 30 -0.42 14.90 13.80
CA ALA A 30 0.28 15.94 14.57
C ALA A 30 1.75 15.54 14.85
N THR A 31 2.62 16.56 14.78
CA THR A 31 3.88 16.72 15.54
C THR A 31 5.18 16.19 14.90
N SER A 32 5.87 17.14 14.25
CA SER A 32 7.32 17.23 14.18
C SER A 32 7.94 17.14 15.58
N MET A 33 8.86 16.20 15.85
CA MET A 33 9.83 16.28 16.94
C MET A 33 10.82 15.09 16.92
N ASP A 34 12.10 15.45 16.96
CA ASP A 34 13.33 14.74 17.31
C ASP A 34 13.50 13.25 16.95
N SER A 35 14.41 13.00 15.99
CA SER A 35 14.86 11.67 15.63
C SER A 35 15.88 11.17 16.66
N GLU A 36 15.38 10.50 17.69
CA GLU A 36 16.21 9.70 18.58
C GLU A 36 16.76 8.50 17.79
N LYS A 37 18.10 8.38 17.74
CA LYS A 37 18.80 7.35 16.98
C LYS A 37 18.65 6.00 17.68
N VAL A 38 17.60 5.26 17.34
CA VAL A 38 17.44 3.84 17.70
C VAL A 38 18.57 3.07 17.01
N LYS A 39 19.57 2.63 17.78
CA LYS A 39 20.56 1.65 17.33
C LYS A 39 19.92 0.28 17.40
N GLU A 40 19.10 -0.04 16.41
CA GLU A 40 18.71 -1.42 16.15
C GLU A 40 19.87 -2.10 15.40
N ASN A 41 20.20 -3.32 15.81
CA ASN A 41 21.28 -4.11 15.23
C ASN A 41 20.82 -4.62 13.87
N GLU A 42 20.73 -3.71 12.91
CA GLU A 42 20.25 -3.99 11.57
C GLU A 42 21.42 -4.51 10.76
N ALA A 43 21.27 -5.73 10.23
CA ALA A 43 21.86 -6.04 8.95
C ALA A 43 21.31 -4.97 7.98
N THR A 44 22.04 -3.87 7.87
CA THR A 44 21.70 -2.71 7.05
C THR A 44 21.82 -3.22 5.63
N TYR A 45 20.72 -3.77 5.13
CA TYR A 45 20.63 -4.07 3.72
C TYR A 45 20.79 -2.73 3.02
N ASN A 46 21.94 -2.55 2.36
CA ASN A 46 22.28 -1.36 1.58
C ASN A 46 21.44 -1.35 0.29
N LEU A 47 20.11 -1.36 0.44
CA LEU A 47 19.17 -1.26 -0.66
C LEU A 47 19.10 0.21 -1.09
N PRO A 48 19.06 0.46 -2.41
CA PRO A 48 18.77 1.79 -2.91
C PRO A 48 17.40 2.25 -2.42
N GLN A 49 17.36 3.44 -1.82
CA GLN A 49 16.10 4.08 -1.43
C GLN A 49 15.59 4.95 -2.59
N PHE A 50 14.34 4.75 -2.97
CA PHE A 50 13.69 5.53 -4.01
C PHE A 50 12.49 6.28 -3.44
N SER A 51 12.30 7.52 -3.89
CA SER A 51 11.10 8.27 -3.58
C SER A 51 9.90 7.74 -4.38
N LEU A 52 8.67 7.90 -3.85
CA LEU A 52 7.46 7.57 -4.60
C LEU A 52 7.35 8.37 -5.90
N ARG A 53 7.91 9.58 -5.94
CA ARG A 53 7.98 10.41 -7.16
C ARG A 53 8.86 9.74 -8.22
N THR A 54 9.97 9.13 -7.81
CA THR A 54 10.87 8.39 -8.71
C THR A 54 10.17 7.15 -9.28
N VAL A 55 9.51 6.36 -8.43
CA VAL A 55 8.75 5.17 -8.86
C VAL A 55 7.59 5.56 -9.79
N GLY A 56 6.86 6.63 -9.46
CA GLY A 56 5.80 7.17 -10.31
C GLY A 56 6.31 7.69 -11.65
N GLY A 57 7.49 8.30 -11.70
CA GLY A 57 8.11 8.71 -12.96
C GLY A 57 8.50 7.53 -13.84
N ALA A 58 9.09 6.49 -13.24
CA ALA A 58 9.53 5.29 -13.98
C ALA A 58 8.36 4.50 -14.58
N THR A 59 7.23 4.42 -13.85
CA THR A 59 6.04 3.66 -14.25
C THR A 59 5.01 4.49 -15.02
N ASP A 60 5.35 5.71 -15.45
CA ASP A 60 4.41 6.67 -16.05
C ASP A 60 3.10 6.79 -15.24
N LYS A 61 3.26 7.11 -13.95
CA LYS A 61 2.18 7.18 -12.96
C LYS A 61 1.33 5.92 -12.92
N PHE A 62 1.98 4.76 -12.97
CA PHE A 62 1.32 3.44 -12.98
C PHE A 62 0.36 3.28 -14.17
N SER A 63 0.71 3.86 -15.33
CA SER A 63 -0.09 3.74 -16.55
C SER A 63 -0.27 2.28 -16.96
N ARG A 64 -1.47 1.97 -17.46
CA ARG A 64 -1.81 0.62 -17.94
C ARG A 64 -0.97 0.18 -19.13
N SER A 65 -0.36 1.11 -19.87
CA SER A 65 0.59 0.81 -20.95
C SER A 65 1.86 0.12 -20.46
N ASN A 66 2.24 0.30 -19.19
CA ASN A 66 3.42 -0.34 -18.60
C ASN A 66 3.11 -1.72 -18.01
N LYS A 67 1.88 -2.21 -18.12
CA LYS A 67 1.50 -3.53 -17.63
C LYS A 67 2.13 -4.65 -18.47
N LEU A 68 2.92 -5.47 -17.79
CA LEU A 68 3.50 -6.71 -18.33
C LEU A 68 2.56 -7.90 -18.19
N GLY A 69 1.74 -7.93 -17.13
CA GLY A 69 0.82 -9.04 -16.86
C GLY A 69 -0.02 -8.83 -15.61
N GLU A 70 -0.90 -9.78 -15.31
CA GLU A 70 -1.68 -9.82 -14.07
C GLU A 70 -1.95 -11.27 -13.67
N GLY A 71 -1.85 -11.56 -12.38
CA GLY A 71 -2.14 -12.87 -11.81
C GLY A 71 -2.81 -12.74 -10.44
N ALA A 72 -2.76 -13.79 -9.62
CA ALA A 72 -3.38 -13.80 -8.29
C ALA A 72 -2.82 -12.71 -7.33
N TYR A 73 -1.65 -12.14 -7.65
CA TYR A 73 -0.98 -11.10 -6.88
C TYR A 73 -1.18 -9.69 -7.47
N GLY A 74 -2.01 -9.54 -8.50
CA GLY A 74 -2.30 -8.26 -9.14
C GLY A 74 -1.41 -7.94 -10.35
N PRO A 75 -1.40 -6.67 -10.80
CA PRO A 75 -0.71 -6.24 -12.01
C PRO A 75 0.81 -6.13 -11.81
N VAL A 76 1.57 -6.54 -12.83
CA VAL A 76 3.03 -6.38 -12.92
C VAL A 76 3.31 -5.26 -13.92
N LEU A 77 4.11 -4.27 -13.52
CA LEU A 77 4.50 -3.12 -14.35
C LEU A 77 5.99 -3.17 -14.69
N LYS A 78 6.36 -2.67 -15.87
CA LYS A 78 7.75 -2.44 -16.29
C LYS A 78 8.31 -1.15 -15.73
#